data_AF-A0A9W7YIR4-F1
#
_entry.id   AF-A0A9W7YIR4-F1
#
_cell.length_a   1.000
_cell.length_b   1.000
_cell.length_c   1.000
_cell.angle_alpha   90.00
_cell.angle_beta   90.00
_cell.angle_gamma   90.00
#
_symmetry.space_group_name_H-M   'P 1'
#
loop_
_entity.id
_entity.type
_entity.pdbx_description
1 polymer ?
#
loop_
_entity_poly.entity_id
_entity_poly.type
_entity_poly.pdbx_seq_one_letter_code
_entity_poly.pdbx_strand_id
1 'polypeptide(L)'
;MSNFKVADISLAAWGRKDIELSENEMPGLMYLREKYGPTQPLKGARIAGCLHMTIQTAVLIETLTALGAEVSWSSCNIFSTQDHAAAAIAATGVPVFAWKGETDEEYLWCIDQTLSAFKDNKPLNMILDDGGDLTTLVHEKYPQYMADIKGVSEETTTGVHHLYKMFADGKLKVPAINVNDSVTKSKFDNLYGCRESLIDGIKRATDVMIAGKVAVVAGYGDVGKGCAAALRGMGARVLVTEIDPINALQAAMEGYEVTTMEAAVAEANIYVTTTGNRDIITGAHMANMKEDAIVCNIGHFDIEIDVAWLKSNAKSHVNIKPG
;
A
#
# COMPACT_ATOMS: atom_id res chain seq x y z
N MET A 1 -4.73 1.73 -29.96
CA MET A 1 -5.44 1.55 -28.68
C MET A 1 -4.99 2.68 -27.77
N SER A 2 -5.85 3.20 -26.89
CA SER A 2 -5.43 4.21 -25.91
C SER A 2 -4.33 3.61 -25.03
N ASN A 3 -3.25 4.35 -24.80
CA ASN A 3 -2.12 3.89 -23.97
C ASN A 3 -2.42 3.93 -22.46
N PHE A 4 -3.68 4.06 -22.04
CA PHE A 4 -4.10 4.13 -20.64
C PHE A 4 -5.52 3.58 -20.48
N LYS A 5 -5.89 3.22 -19.24
CA LYS A 5 -7.27 2.93 -18.80
C LYS A 5 -7.46 3.44 -17.37
N VAL A 6 -8.36 4.41 -17.21
CA VAL A 6 -8.70 5.05 -15.93
C VAL A 6 -10.23 5.17 -15.82
N ALA A 7 -10.76 5.39 -14.62
CA ALA A 7 -12.21 5.49 -14.40
C ALA A 7 -12.86 6.62 -15.21
N ASP A 8 -12.35 7.85 -15.08
CA ASP A 8 -12.87 9.03 -15.76
C ASP A 8 -11.74 10.04 -16.04
N ILE A 9 -11.41 10.20 -17.32
CA ILE A 9 -10.36 11.14 -17.76
C ILE A 9 -10.74 12.61 -17.52
N SER A 10 -12.03 12.93 -17.35
CA SER A 10 -12.50 14.29 -17.09
C SER A 10 -12.02 14.84 -15.74
N LEU A 11 -11.62 13.95 -14.82
CA LEU A 11 -11.09 14.30 -13.50
C LEU A 11 -9.66 14.86 -13.54
N ALA A 12 -8.98 14.81 -14.68
CA ALA A 12 -7.57 15.20 -14.80
C ALA A 12 -7.27 16.63 -14.34
N ALA A 13 -8.18 17.58 -14.58
CA ALA A 13 -8.00 18.97 -14.16
C ALA A 13 -8.07 19.14 -12.64
N TRP A 14 -8.86 18.31 -11.95
CA TRP A 14 -8.86 18.27 -10.49
C TRP A 14 -7.58 17.63 -9.97
N GLY A 15 -7.20 16.45 -10.49
CA GLY A 15 -5.97 15.78 -10.09
C GLY A 15 -4.73 16.65 -10.27
N ARG A 16 -4.63 17.44 -11.35
CA ARG A 16 -3.53 18.40 -11.55
C ARG A 16 -3.42 19.42 -10.42
N LYS A 17 -4.54 20.00 -9.97
CA LYS A 17 -4.54 20.96 -8.86
C LYS A 17 -4.07 20.33 -7.56
N ASP A 18 -4.46 19.09 -7.30
CA ASP A 18 -4.06 18.35 -6.10
C ASP A 18 -2.56 17.95 -6.15
N ILE A 19 -2.05 17.62 -7.34
CA ILE A 19 -0.61 17.40 -7.58
C ILE A 19 0.17 18.68 -7.27
N GLU A 20 -0.24 19.83 -7.81
CA GLU A 20 0.43 21.13 -7.56
C GLU A 20 0.47 21.48 -6.07
N LEU A 21 -0.60 21.18 -5.32
CA LEU A 21 -0.60 21.35 -3.86
C LEU A 21 0.38 20.38 -3.19
N SER A 22 0.36 19.12 -3.59
CA SER A 22 1.20 18.06 -3.01
C SER A 22 2.69 18.24 -3.30
N GLU A 23 3.06 18.87 -4.42
CA GLU A 23 4.45 19.22 -4.72
C GLU A 23 5.05 20.11 -3.63
N ASN A 24 4.27 21.02 -3.03
CA ASN A 24 4.73 21.87 -1.93
C ASN A 24 5.00 21.09 -0.63
N GLU A 25 4.30 19.96 -0.43
CA GLU A 25 4.45 19.08 0.73
C GLU A 25 5.47 17.95 0.48
N MET A 26 6.07 17.88 -0.70
CA MET A 26 7.07 16.86 -1.08
C MET A 26 8.44 17.46 -1.44
N PRO A 27 9.05 18.27 -0.55
CA PRO A 27 10.29 19.00 -0.87
C PRO A 27 11.46 18.08 -1.23
N GLY A 28 11.48 16.84 -0.71
CA GLY A 28 12.49 15.85 -1.07
C GLY A 28 12.46 15.47 -2.55
N LEU A 29 11.28 15.15 -3.10
CA LEU A 29 11.13 14.83 -4.52
C LEU A 29 11.38 16.06 -5.39
N MET A 30 10.89 17.23 -4.99
CA MET A 30 11.12 18.47 -5.73
C MET A 30 12.60 18.82 -5.83
N TYR A 31 13.34 18.65 -4.72
CA TYR A 31 14.79 18.81 -4.73
C TYR A 31 15.50 17.82 -5.67
N LEU A 32 15.05 16.56 -5.75
CA LEU A 32 15.61 15.60 -6.70
C LEU A 32 15.37 16.03 -8.15
N ARG A 33 14.17 16.53 -8.47
CA ARG A 33 13.87 17.08 -9.80
C ARG A 33 14.81 18.23 -10.14
N GLU A 34 14.96 19.21 -9.25
CA GLU A 34 15.85 20.36 -9.45
C GLU A 34 17.30 19.93 -9.64
N LYS A 35 17.81 19.07 -8.73
CA LYS A 35 19.20 18.67 -8.70
C LYS A 35 19.60 17.80 -9.90
N TYR A 36 18.78 16.81 -10.24
CA TYR A 36 19.14 15.78 -11.21
C TYR A 36 18.46 15.94 -12.57
N GLY A 37 17.43 16.79 -12.68
CA GLY A 37 16.77 17.13 -13.95
C GLY A 37 17.75 17.50 -15.06
N PRO A 38 18.72 18.41 -14.85
CA PRO A 38 19.69 18.76 -15.89
C PRO A 38 20.55 17.59 -16.37
N THR A 39 20.82 16.60 -15.51
CA THR A 39 21.69 15.45 -15.83
C THR A 39 20.96 14.27 -16.47
N GLN A 40 19.61 14.24 -16.38
CA GLN A 40 18.77 13.18 -16.93
C GLN A 40 19.27 11.76 -16.59
N PRO A 41 19.49 11.43 -15.30
CA PRO A 41 20.16 10.19 -14.92
C PRO A 41 19.36 8.93 -15.27
N LEU A 42 18.05 9.05 -15.47
CA LEU A 42 17.17 7.93 -15.83
C LEU A 42 16.91 7.85 -17.33
N LYS A 43 17.65 8.61 -18.16
CA LYS A 43 17.50 8.55 -19.62
C LYS A 43 17.70 7.13 -20.14
N GLY A 44 16.67 6.60 -20.78
CA GLY A 44 16.65 5.23 -21.33
C GLY A 44 16.11 4.16 -20.37
N ALA A 45 15.80 4.53 -19.12
CA ALA A 45 15.02 3.69 -18.23
C ALA A 45 13.57 3.59 -18.72
N ARG A 46 13.01 2.40 -18.64
CA ARG A 46 11.62 2.03 -18.92
C ARG A 46 11.11 1.32 -17.68
N ILE A 47 10.55 2.11 -16.78
CA ILE A 47 10.17 1.72 -15.43
C ILE A 47 8.70 1.29 -15.47
N ALA A 48 8.44 0.02 -15.20
CA ALA A 48 7.10 -0.42 -14.84
C ALA A 48 6.94 -0.25 -13.32
N GLY A 49 5.99 0.57 -12.91
CA GLY A 49 5.64 0.81 -11.52
C GLY A 49 4.35 0.09 -11.12
N CYS A 50 4.38 -0.60 -9.98
CA CYS A 50 3.20 -1.19 -9.35
C CYS A 50 3.14 -0.71 -7.89
N LEU A 51 2.39 0.35 -7.65
CA LEU A 51 2.28 1.06 -6.38
C LEU A 51 0.94 1.81 -6.39
N HIS A 52 0.27 1.92 -5.25
CA HIS A 52 -0.96 2.71 -5.05
C HIS A 52 -1.02 3.97 -5.95
N MET A 53 -2.00 4.05 -6.85
CA MET A 53 -2.10 5.17 -7.79
C MET A 53 -2.77 6.39 -7.13
N THR A 54 -2.02 7.10 -6.29
CA THR A 54 -2.45 8.27 -5.53
C THR A 54 -1.88 9.58 -6.08
N ILE A 55 -2.29 10.72 -5.51
CA ILE A 55 -1.66 12.02 -5.81
C ILE A 55 -0.16 12.01 -5.47
N GLN A 56 0.25 11.38 -4.37
CA GLN A 56 1.66 11.33 -3.98
C GLN A 56 2.48 10.51 -5.00
N THR A 57 1.91 9.41 -5.47
CA THR A 57 2.50 8.59 -6.53
C THR A 57 2.55 9.33 -7.86
N ALA A 58 1.56 10.16 -8.16
CA ALA A 58 1.61 11.03 -9.34
C ALA A 58 2.84 11.97 -9.31
N VAL A 59 3.17 12.55 -8.15
CA VAL A 59 4.39 13.36 -7.97
C VAL A 59 5.66 12.51 -8.16
N LEU A 60 5.68 11.26 -7.69
CA LEU A 60 6.78 10.31 -7.94
C LEU A 60 6.94 10.02 -9.43
N ILE A 61 5.86 9.66 -10.14
CA ILE A 61 5.86 9.37 -11.58
C ILE A 61 6.45 10.55 -12.36
N GLU A 62 5.93 11.76 -12.12
CA GLU A 62 6.41 12.95 -12.79
C GLU A 62 7.87 13.29 -12.43
N THR A 63 8.33 12.91 -11.23
CA THR A 63 9.75 13.01 -10.86
C THR A 63 10.59 12.08 -11.72
N LEU A 64 10.21 10.80 -11.85
CA LEU A 64 10.93 9.83 -12.66
C LEU A 64 11.00 10.27 -14.13
N THR A 65 9.89 10.77 -14.68
CA THR A 65 9.83 11.32 -16.03
C THR A 65 10.69 12.57 -16.18
N ALA A 66 10.65 13.50 -15.20
CA ALA A 66 11.51 14.69 -15.20
C ALA A 66 13.01 14.35 -15.15
N LEU A 67 13.38 13.18 -14.60
CA LEU A 67 14.74 12.65 -14.57
C LEU A 67 15.12 11.84 -15.82
N GLY A 68 14.21 11.72 -16.79
CA GLY A 68 14.48 11.15 -18.13
C GLY A 68 13.93 9.74 -18.37
N ALA A 69 13.20 9.16 -17.41
CA ALA A 69 12.60 7.84 -17.58
C ALA A 69 11.35 7.86 -18.48
N GLU A 70 11.13 6.78 -19.22
CA GLU A 70 9.80 6.38 -19.65
C GLU A 70 9.17 5.54 -18.53
N VAL A 71 7.91 5.79 -18.20
CA VAL A 71 7.22 5.18 -17.07
C VAL A 71 5.90 4.58 -17.56
N SER A 72 5.53 3.42 -17.07
CA SER A 72 4.18 2.84 -17.16
C SER A 72 3.74 2.41 -15.76
N TRP A 73 2.45 2.51 -15.45
CA TRP A 73 1.99 2.36 -14.06
C TRP A 73 0.69 1.57 -13.90
N SER A 74 0.63 0.77 -12.84
CA SER A 74 -0.57 0.15 -12.27
C SER A 74 -0.61 0.34 -10.76
N SER A 75 -1.80 0.20 -10.17
CA SER A 75 -1.94 0.17 -8.70
C SER A 75 -1.50 -1.19 -8.16
N CYS A 76 -1.03 -1.26 -6.91
CA CYS A 76 -0.77 -2.51 -6.18
C CYS A 76 -1.95 -2.94 -5.28
N ASN A 77 -3.05 -2.17 -5.27
CA ASN A 77 -4.26 -2.53 -4.53
C ASN A 77 -5.52 -1.98 -5.20
N ILE A 78 -6.52 -2.85 -5.34
CA ILE A 78 -7.78 -2.62 -6.04
C ILE A 78 -8.63 -1.45 -5.54
N PHE A 79 -8.43 -0.99 -4.30
CA PHE A 79 -9.21 0.11 -3.70
C PHE A 79 -8.39 1.37 -3.46
N SER A 80 -7.08 1.34 -3.68
CA SER A 80 -6.16 2.42 -3.29
C SER A 80 -6.05 3.55 -4.31
N THR A 81 -6.44 3.30 -5.56
CA THR A 81 -6.39 4.30 -6.62
C THR A 81 -7.25 5.52 -6.27
N GLN A 82 -6.69 6.70 -6.47
CA GLN A 82 -7.42 7.96 -6.50
C GLN A 82 -7.67 8.29 -7.98
N ASP A 83 -8.92 8.17 -8.44
CA ASP A 83 -9.23 8.24 -9.87
C ASP A 83 -8.83 9.58 -10.51
N HIS A 84 -8.89 10.68 -9.76
CA HIS A 84 -8.43 11.99 -10.22
C HIS A 84 -6.91 12.05 -10.40
N ALA A 85 -6.14 11.35 -9.57
CA ALA A 85 -4.70 11.21 -9.72
C ALA A 85 -4.35 10.40 -10.99
N ALA A 86 -5.00 9.25 -11.16
CA ALA A 86 -4.83 8.40 -12.35
C ALA A 86 -5.17 9.16 -13.64
N ALA A 87 -6.29 9.89 -13.65
CA ALA A 87 -6.70 10.74 -14.78
C ALA A 87 -5.67 11.84 -15.07
N ALA A 88 -5.14 12.51 -14.04
CA ALA A 88 -4.14 13.56 -14.22
C ALA A 88 -2.83 13.04 -14.83
N ILE A 89 -2.36 11.87 -14.41
CA ILE A 89 -1.18 11.24 -15.02
C ILE A 89 -1.47 10.75 -16.44
N ALA A 90 -2.61 10.10 -16.68
CA ALA A 90 -2.99 9.68 -18.02
C ALA A 90 -3.03 10.85 -19.01
N ALA A 91 -3.51 12.03 -18.57
CA ALA A 91 -3.54 13.25 -19.38
C ALA A 91 -2.13 13.81 -19.74
N THR A 92 -1.07 13.43 -19.02
CA THR A 92 0.32 13.77 -19.39
C THR A 92 0.85 12.92 -20.56
N GLY A 93 0.15 11.83 -20.90
CA GLY A 93 0.58 10.84 -21.88
C GLY A 93 1.38 9.68 -21.29
N VAL A 94 1.62 9.66 -19.97
CA VAL A 94 2.14 8.49 -19.25
C VAL A 94 1.09 7.36 -19.26
N PRO A 95 1.45 6.13 -19.69
CA PRO A 95 0.59 4.97 -19.58
C PRO A 95 0.22 4.62 -18.14
N VAL A 96 -1.06 4.71 -17.82
CA VAL A 96 -1.61 4.32 -16.50
C VAL A 96 -2.82 3.41 -16.69
N PHE A 97 -2.81 2.30 -15.97
CA PHE A 97 -3.89 1.31 -15.94
C PHE A 97 -4.29 1.13 -14.48
N ALA A 98 -5.21 1.97 -14.01
CA ALA A 98 -5.62 1.98 -12.61
C ALA A 98 -6.98 2.68 -12.44
N TRP A 99 -7.86 2.10 -11.64
CA TRP A 99 -9.05 2.76 -11.11
C TRP A 99 -9.41 2.22 -9.73
N LYS A 100 -10.27 2.94 -9.01
CA LYS A 100 -10.76 2.48 -7.71
C LYS A 100 -11.87 1.45 -7.89
N GLY A 101 -11.77 0.33 -7.17
CA GLY A 101 -12.75 -0.76 -7.20
C GLY A 101 -12.54 -1.76 -8.35
N GLU A 102 -11.28 -2.03 -8.69
CA GLU A 102 -10.91 -3.10 -9.62
C GLU A 102 -11.37 -4.47 -9.10
N THR A 103 -11.71 -5.37 -10.02
CA THR A 103 -11.76 -6.82 -9.76
C THR A 103 -10.36 -7.44 -9.82
N ASP A 104 -10.17 -8.63 -9.26
CA ASP A 104 -8.87 -9.33 -9.31
C ASP A 104 -8.39 -9.59 -10.76
N GLU A 105 -9.30 -9.85 -11.69
CA GLU A 105 -8.97 -10.02 -13.11
C GLU A 105 -8.48 -8.70 -13.73
N GLU A 106 -9.16 -7.60 -13.41
CA GLU A 106 -8.77 -6.27 -13.87
C GLU A 106 -7.44 -5.81 -13.29
N TYR A 107 -7.19 -6.09 -12.01
CA TYR A 107 -5.94 -5.83 -11.32
C TYR A 107 -4.75 -6.50 -12.03
N LEU A 108 -4.85 -7.81 -12.27
CA LEU A 108 -3.81 -8.55 -12.98
C LEU A 108 -3.66 -8.07 -14.42
N TRP A 109 -4.77 -7.72 -15.09
CA TRP A 109 -4.75 -7.16 -16.43
C TRP A 109 -4.00 -5.81 -16.46
N CYS A 110 -4.23 -4.93 -15.47
CA CYS A 110 -3.56 -3.65 -15.34
C CYS A 110 -2.04 -3.81 -15.23
N ILE A 111 -1.57 -4.69 -14.35
CA ILE A 111 -0.13 -4.99 -14.21
C ILE A 111 0.45 -5.49 -15.54
N ASP A 112 -0.24 -6.41 -16.22
CA ASP A 112 0.16 -6.97 -17.51
C ASP A 112 0.37 -5.89 -18.59
N GLN A 113 -0.51 -4.88 -18.62
CA GLN A 113 -0.41 -3.78 -19.60
C GLN A 113 0.87 -2.96 -19.40
N THR A 114 1.34 -2.79 -18.16
CA THR A 114 2.52 -1.95 -17.86
C THR A 114 3.80 -2.49 -18.52
N LEU A 115 3.91 -3.80 -18.74
CA LEU A 115 5.16 -4.45 -19.14
C LEU A 115 5.69 -4.01 -20.50
N SER A 116 4.81 -3.56 -21.40
CA SER A 116 5.14 -3.21 -22.78
C SER A 116 4.55 -1.88 -23.26
N ALA A 117 3.95 -1.10 -22.35
CA ALA A 117 3.33 0.19 -22.67
C ALA A 117 4.34 1.33 -22.95
N PHE A 118 5.59 1.01 -23.28
CA PHE A 118 6.63 1.98 -23.61
C PHE A 118 6.67 2.28 -25.11
N LYS A 119 7.42 3.31 -25.51
CA LYS A 119 7.57 3.65 -26.93
C LYS A 119 8.08 2.45 -27.74
N ASP A 120 7.56 2.32 -28.95
CA ASP A 120 7.84 1.21 -29.88
C ASP A 120 7.51 -0.19 -29.32
N ASN A 121 6.64 -0.29 -28.31
CA ASN A 121 6.31 -1.53 -27.59
C ASN A 121 7.54 -2.24 -26.99
N LYS A 122 8.57 -1.48 -26.61
CA LYS A 122 9.74 -2.05 -25.92
C LYS A 122 9.33 -2.57 -24.54
N PRO A 123 9.88 -3.70 -24.07
CA PRO A 123 9.61 -4.18 -22.72
C PRO A 123 10.29 -3.30 -21.68
N LEU A 124 9.77 -3.32 -20.45
CA LEU A 124 10.41 -2.73 -19.27
C LEU A 124 11.88 -3.15 -19.12
N ASN A 125 12.69 -2.28 -18.51
CA ASN A 125 14.06 -2.62 -18.09
C ASN A 125 14.35 -2.26 -16.62
N MET A 126 13.34 -1.81 -15.88
CA MET A 126 13.39 -1.49 -14.45
C MET A 126 12.03 -1.80 -13.83
N ILE A 127 12.03 -2.27 -12.59
CA ILE A 127 10.83 -2.53 -11.79
C ILE A 127 10.85 -1.62 -10.57
N LEU A 128 9.73 -0.96 -10.30
CA LEU A 128 9.44 -0.27 -9.05
C LEU A 128 8.17 -0.91 -8.47
N ASP A 129 8.28 -1.50 -7.28
CA ASP A 129 7.25 -2.40 -6.76
C ASP A 129 6.93 -2.09 -5.30
N ASP A 130 5.68 -2.33 -4.95
CA ASP A 130 5.09 -2.23 -3.62
C ASP A 130 4.28 -3.51 -3.41
N GLY A 131 4.86 -4.46 -2.67
CA GLY A 131 4.22 -5.73 -2.30
C GLY A 131 4.81 -6.96 -2.98
N GLY A 132 5.44 -6.78 -4.14
CA GLY A 132 6.12 -7.84 -4.89
C GLY A 132 5.28 -8.52 -5.98
N ASP A 133 4.06 -8.04 -6.26
CA ASP A 133 3.17 -8.66 -7.25
C ASP A 133 3.70 -8.50 -8.68
N LEU A 134 4.17 -7.30 -9.05
CA LEU A 134 4.79 -7.08 -10.36
C LEU A 134 6.08 -7.89 -10.49
N THR A 135 6.90 -7.91 -9.45
CA THR A 135 8.14 -8.69 -9.40
C THR A 135 7.85 -10.17 -9.61
N THR A 136 6.86 -10.73 -8.91
CA THR A 136 6.46 -12.13 -9.03
C THR A 136 5.94 -12.44 -10.43
N LEU A 137 5.04 -11.60 -10.95
CA LEU A 137 4.46 -11.76 -12.27
C LEU A 137 5.53 -11.79 -13.37
N VAL A 138 6.53 -10.91 -13.32
CA VAL A 138 7.62 -10.93 -14.32
C VAL A 138 8.55 -12.13 -14.11
N HIS A 139 8.84 -12.54 -12.88
CA HIS A 139 9.70 -13.71 -12.61
C HIS A 139 9.11 -15.02 -13.12
N GLU A 140 7.80 -15.20 -12.95
CA GLU A 140 7.08 -16.45 -13.20
C GLU A 140 6.45 -16.51 -14.60
N LYS A 141 5.72 -15.46 -15.01
CA LYS A 141 4.94 -15.45 -16.26
C LYS A 141 5.70 -14.83 -17.44
N TYR A 142 6.60 -13.89 -17.17
CA TYR A 142 7.36 -13.18 -18.21
C TYR A 142 8.89 -13.28 -18.06
N PRO A 143 9.46 -14.47 -17.84
CA PRO A 143 10.89 -14.64 -17.59
C PRO A 143 11.76 -14.14 -18.77
N GLN A 144 11.21 -14.05 -19.99
CA GLN A 144 11.91 -13.51 -21.15
C GLN A 144 12.30 -12.03 -21.01
N TYR A 145 11.60 -11.23 -20.19
CA TYR A 145 11.94 -9.82 -19.99
C TYR A 145 13.12 -9.61 -19.03
N MET A 146 13.45 -10.63 -18.23
CA MET A 146 14.51 -10.52 -17.21
C MET A 146 15.91 -10.25 -17.77
N ALA A 147 16.17 -10.61 -19.03
CA ALA A 147 17.48 -10.40 -19.65
C ALA A 147 17.84 -8.89 -19.73
N ASP A 148 16.83 -8.03 -19.89
CA ASP A 148 17.03 -6.58 -20.05
C ASP A 148 16.80 -5.78 -18.77
N ILE A 149 16.11 -6.36 -17.78
CA ILE A 149 15.82 -5.71 -16.49
C ILE A 149 17.09 -5.55 -15.67
N LYS A 150 17.35 -4.32 -15.20
CA LYS A 150 18.58 -3.98 -14.45
C LYS A 150 18.42 -4.10 -12.94
N GLY A 151 17.19 -4.06 -12.43
CA GLY A 151 16.91 -4.27 -11.03
C GLY A 151 15.47 -3.96 -10.62
N VAL A 152 15.19 -4.23 -9.35
CA VAL A 152 13.93 -3.93 -8.65
C VAL A 152 14.21 -2.96 -7.52
N SER A 153 13.35 -1.97 -7.31
CA SER A 153 13.25 -1.26 -6.02
C SER A 153 11.94 -1.64 -5.36
N GLU A 154 12.00 -2.19 -4.14
CA GLU A 154 10.82 -2.65 -3.39
C GLU A 154 10.58 -1.78 -2.16
N GLU A 155 9.34 -1.33 -2.03
CA GLU A 155 8.91 -0.36 -1.02
C GLU A 155 8.51 -0.98 0.31
N THR A 156 7.95 -2.18 0.33
CA THR A 156 7.28 -2.71 1.52
C THR A 156 8.06 -3.79 2.25
N THR A 157 7.77 -3.92 3.55
CA THR A 157 8.29 -5.02 4.36
C THR A 157 7.90 -6.39 3.77
N THR A 158 6.68 -6.52 3.28
CA THR A 158 6.16 -7.75 2.68
C THR A 158 6.89 -8.14 1.40
N GLY A 159 7.02 -7.21 0.45
CA GLY A 159 7.75 -7.47 -0.79
C GLY A 159 9.24 -7.75 -0.53
N VAL A 160 9.85 -7.07 0.44
CA VAL A 160 11.24 -7.35 0.85
C VAL A 160 11.39 -8.79 1.39
N HIS A 161 10.45 -9.27 2.19
CA HIS A 161 10.46 -10.68 2.64
C HIS A 161 10.35 -11.66 1.47
N HIS A 162 9.51 -11.36 0.47
CA HIS A 162 9.43 -12.16 -0.76
C HIS A 162 10.76 -12.16 -1.52
N LEU A 163 11.41 -11.01 -1.68
CA LEU A 163 12.72 -10.90 -2.31
C LEU A 163 13.80 -11.72 -1.58
N TYR A 164 13.84 -11.68 -0.25
CA TYR A 164 14.78 -12.50 0.53
C TYR A 164 14.53 -14.01 0.35
N LYS A 165 13.26 -14.43 0.31
CA LYS A 165 12.90 -15.82 0.04
C LYS A 165 13.34 -16.24 -1.36
N MET A 166 13.08 -15.41 -2.38
CA MET A 166 13.53 -15.67 -3.75
C MET A 166 15.06 -15.73 -3.84
N PHE A 167 15.77 -14.87 -3.10
CA PHE A 167 17.24 -14.89 -3.07
C PHE A 167 17.77 -16.17 -2.41
N ALA A 168 17.22 -16.55 -1.25
CA ALA A 168 17.59 -17.79 -0.55
C ALA A 168 17.31 -19.04 -1.38
N ASP A 169 16.23 -19.04 -2.16
CA ASP A 169 15.86 -20.11 -3.10
C ASP A 169 16.70 -20.09 -4.40
N GLY A 170 17.56 -19.09 -4.63
CA GLY A 170 18.30 -18.91 -5.88
C GLY A 170 17.43 -18.53 -7.09
N LYS A 171 16.22 -18.02 -6.84
CA LYS A 171 15.22 -17.64 -7.87
C LYS A 171 15.23 -16.16 -8.24
N LEU A 172 15.80 -15.29 -7.40
CA LEU A 172 15.88 -13.85 -7.69
C LEU A 172 16.86 -13.61 -8.84
N LYS A 173 16.36 -13.12 -9.99
CA LYS A 173 17.13 -13.03 -11.24
C LYS A 173 17.87 -11.71 -11.43
N VAL A 174 17.47 -10.67 -10.69
CA VAL A 174 18.01 -9.31 -10.81
C VAL A 174 18.32 -8.72 -9.44
N PRO A 175 19.26 -7.76 -9.33
CA PRO A 175 19.51 -7.06 -8.07
C PRO A 175 18.25 -6.35 -7.57
N ALA A 176 18.05 -6.32 -6.25
CA ALA A 176 16.96 -5.61 -5.63
C ALA A 176 17.47 -4.62 -4.56
N ILE A 177 16.88 -3.43 -4.53
CA ILE A 177 17.09 -2.43 -3.48
C ILE A 177 15.88 -2.45 -2.56
N ASN A 178 16.13 -2.75 -1.28
CA ASN A 178 15.17 -2.59 -0.20
C ASN A 178 15.06 -1.10 0.14
N VAL A 179 13.98 -0.45 -0.31
CA VAL A 179 13.68 0.94 0.02
C VAL A 179 13.06 1.04 1.42
N ASN A 180 12.29 0.02 1.82
CA ASN A 180 11.59 -0.07 3.11
C ASN A 180 12.51 0.26 4.31
N ASP A 181 13.71 -0.31 4.34
CA ASP A 181 14.61 -0.22 5.50
C ASP A 181 15.44 1.07 5.52
N SER A 182 15.25 1.97 4.56
CA SER A 182 15.70 3.35 4.75
C SER A 182 14.99 3.94 5.96
N VAL A 183 15.74 4.59 6.86
CA VAL A 183 15.15 5.17 8.09
C VAL A 183 14.08 6.21 7.75
N THR A 184 14.30 6.99 6.69
CA THR A 184 13.33 7.98 6.18
C THR A 184 12.11 7.36 5.51
N LYS A 185 12.11 6.04 5.29
CA LYS A 185 10.95 5.27 4.83
C LYS A 185 10.30 4.60 6.04
N SER A 186 10.88 3.52 6.57
CA SER A 186 10.33 2.74 7.69
C SER A 186 9.86 3.59 8.89
N LYS A 187 10.65 4.55 9.35
CA LYS A 187 10.31 5.34 10.56
C LYS A 187 9.41 6.54 10.31
N PHE A 188 9.13 6.86 9.05
CA PHE A 188 8.24 7.96 8.68
C PHE A 188 6.96 7.44 8.07
N ASP A 189 7.05 6.70 6.98
CA ASP A 189 5.90 6.17 6.26
C ASP A 189 5.16 5.13 7.11
N ASN A 190 5.80 4.01 7.43
CA ASN A 190 5.13 2.93 8.17
C ASN A 190 4.63 3.40 9.55
N LEU A 191 5.33 4.33 10.21
CA LEU A 191 4.98 4.82 11.54
C LEU A 191 4.03 6.03 11.50
N TYR A 192 4.50 7.16 10.97
CA TYR A 192 3.73 8.41 10.98
C TYR A 192 2.67 8.44 9.90
N GLY A 193 2.90 7.82 8.73
CA GLY A 193 1.89 7.68 7.68
C GLY A 193 0.66 6.95 8.19
N CYS A 194 0.84 5.78 8.81
CA CYS A 194 -0.26 5.04 9.43
C CYS A 194 -0.91 5.79 10.61
N ARG A 195 -0.15 6.62 11.33
CA ARG A 195 -0.69 7.45 12.41
C ARG A 195 -1.67 8.51 11.89
N GLU A 196 -1.40 9.08 10.71
CA GLU A 196 -2.30 10.05 10.07
C GLU A 196 -3.49 9.34 9.41
N SER A 197 -3.25 8.25 8.68
CA SER A 197 -4.24 7.67 7.75
C SER A 197 -5.21 6.67 8.36
N LEU A 198 -4.85 5.94 9.42
CA LEU A 198 -5.74 4.92 10.01
C LEU A 198 -7.07 5.54 10.48
N ILE A 199 -6.98 6.58 11.30
CA ILE A 199 -8.17 7.24 11.87
C ILE A 199 -8.98 7.90 10.77
N ASP A 200 -8.31 8.52 9.79
CA ASP A 200 -9.00 9.12 8.64
C ASP A 200 -9.82 8.06 7.88
N GLY A 201 -9.23 6.89 7.61
CA GLY A 201 -9.94 5.76 7.00
C GLY A 201 -11.17 5.32 7.80
N ILE A 202 -11.02 5.09 9.11
CA ILE A 202 -12.14 4.70 9.98
C ILE A 202 -13.22 5.79 10.01
N LYS A 203 -12.82 7.07 10.08
CA LYS A 203 -13.74 8.20 10.14
C LYS A 203 -14.53 8.35 8.84
N ARG A 204 -13.87 8.35 7.69
CA ARG A 204 -14.54 8.41 6.38
C ARG A 204 -15.46 7.20 6.18
N ALA A 205 -15.10 6.02 6.70
CA ALA A 205 -15.89 4.82 6.57
C ALA A 205 -17.09 4.75 7.53
N THR A 206 -17.03 5.36 8.72
CA THR A 206 -18.04 5.06 9.76
C THR A 206 -18.59 6.28 10.50
N ASP A 207 -17.93 7.44 10.44
CA ASP A 207 -18.23 8.64 11.21
C ASP A 207 -18.31 8.42 12.74
N VAL A 208 -17.85 7.26 13.22
CA VAL A 208 -18.06 6.82 14.60
C VAL A 208 -17.26 7.65 15.59
N MET A 209 -17.78 7.85 16.81
CA MET A 209 -16.97 8.37 17.92
C MET A 209 -15.88 7.35 18.30
N ILE A 210 -14.62 7.79 18.36
CA ILE A 210 -13.47 6.95 18.74
C ILE A 210 -13.19 7.04 20.25
N ALA A 211 -13.34 8.24 20.82
CA ALA A 211 -13.12 8.48 22.24
C ALA A 211 -13.98 7.55 23.12
N GLY A 212 -13.37 6.96 24.15
CA GLY A 212 -14.02 6.05 25.09
C GLY A 212 -14.26 4.64 24.56
N LYS A 213 -13.97 4.34 23.29
CA LYS A 213 -13.99 2.97 22.76
C LYS A 213 -12.72 2.22 23.13
N VAL A 214 -12.84 0.89 23.18
CA VAL A 214 -11.69 -0.01 23.28
C VAL A 214 -11.29 -0.44 21.87
N ALA A 215 -10.01 -0.29 21.53
CA ALA A 215 -9.48 -0.68 20.24
C ALA A 215 -8.34 -1.69 20.42
N VAL A 216 -8.33 -2.77 19.65
CA VAL A 216 -7.21 -3.73 19.58
C VAL A 216 -6.38 -3.41 18.36
N VAL A 217 -5.07 -3.25 18.57
CA VAL A 217 -4.08 -3.20 17.51
C VAL A 217 -3.25 -4.48 17.56
N ALA A 218 -3.43 -5.33 16.54
CA ALA A 218 -2.71 -6.58 16.44
C ALA A 218 -1.39 -6.38 15.70
N GLY A 219 -0.27 -6.60 16.40
CA GLY A 219 1.07 -6.24 15.97
C GLY A 219 1.49 -4.87 16.50
N TYR A 220 2.77 -4.75 16.88
CA TYR A 220 3.36 -3.53 17.42
C TYR A 220 4.73 -3.25 16.80
N GLY A 221 4.89 -3.60 15.51
CA GLY A 221 5.94 -3.07 14.63
C GLY A 221 5.76 -1.57 14.36
N ASP A 222 6.40 -1.03 13.32
CA ASP A 222 6.30 0.41 13.01
C ASP A 222 4.85 0.83 12.69
N VAL A 223 4.12 0.02 11.90
CA VAL A 223 2.69 0.23 11.59
C VAL A 223 1.84 0.20 12.87
N GLY A 224 1.97 -0.87 13.67
CA GLY A 224 1.23 -1.02 14.92
C GLY A 224 1.46 0.12 15.91
N LYS A 225 2.70 0.62 16.03
CA LYS A 225 3.03 1.80 16.84
C LYS A 225 2.28 3.05 16.38
N GLY A 226 2.25 3.30 15.08
CA GLY A 226 1.55 4.44 14.48
C GLY A 226 0.05 4.38 14.74
N CYS A 227 -0.54 3.21 14.46
CA CYS A 227 -1.95 2.91 14.65
C CYS A 227 -2.39 3.08 16.11
N ALA A 228 -1.63 2.50 17.06
CA ALA A 228 -1.91 2.61 18.49
C ALA A 228 -1.84 4.07 18.97
N ALA A 229 -0.83 4.82 18.53
CA ALA A 229 -0.69 6.23 18.85
C ALA A 229 -1.86 7.07 18.32
N ALA A 230 -2.33 6.81 17.10
CA ALA A 230 -3.46 7.51 16.50
C ALA A 230 -4.77 7.28 17.27
N LEU A 231 -5.09 6.01 17.54
CA LEU A 231 -6.27 5.63 18.30
C LEU A 231 -6.27 6.23 19.70
N ARG A 232 -5.13 6.16 20.41
CA ARG A 232 -4.97 6.77 21.73
C ARG A 232 -5.10 8.29 21.68
N GLY A 233 -4.51 8.93 20.68
CA GLY A 233 -4.62 10.38 20.46
C GLY A 233 -6.06 10.85 20.28
N MET A 234 -6.92 9.98 19.74
CA MET A 234 -8.37 10.20 19.59
C MET A 234 -9.19 9.78 20.83
N GLY A 235 -8.54 9.40 21.93
CA GLY A 235 -9.18 9.06 23.20
C GLY A 235 -9.68 7.62 23.33
N ALA A 236 -9.26 6.70 22.45
CA ALA A 236 -9.54 5.27 22.63
C ALA A 236 -8.65 4.67 23.73
N ARG A 237 -9.16 3.67 24.45
CA ARG A 237 -8.30 2.75 25.20
C ARG A 237 -7.77 1.70 24.24
N VAL A 238 -6.46 1.65 24.06
CA VAL A 238 -5.82 0.75 23.10
C VAL A 238 -5.22 -0.47 23.82
N LEU A 239 -5.58 -1.64 23.33
CA LEU A 239 -4.99 -2.94 23.67
C LEU A 239 -4.06 -3.34 22.52
N VAL A 240 -2.92 -3.93 22.85
CA VAL A 240 -1.93 -4.41 21.87
C VAL A 240 -1.79 -5.92 21.98
N THR A 241 -1.70 -6.61 20.84
CA THR A 241 -1.29 -8.02 20.80
C THR A 241 0.05 -8.16 20.11
N GLU A 242 0.98 -8.92 20.68
CA GLU A 242 2.31 -9.12 20.10
C GLU A 242 2.85 -10.52 20.34
N ILE A 243 3.61 -11.01 19.37
CA ILE A 243 4.39 -12.24 19.47
C ILE A 243 5.85 -11.94 19.79
N ASP A 244 6.36 -10.76 19.41
CA ASP A 244 7.72 -10.35 19.70
C ASP A 244 7.79 -9.71 21.10
N PRO A 245 8.57 -10.29 22.04
CA PRO A 245 8.64 -9.78 23.41
C PRO A 245 9.27 -8.39 23.52
N ILE A 246 10.09 -7.97 22.56
CA ILE A 246 10.70 -6.63 22.52
C ILE A 246 9.63 -5.61 22.16
N ASN A 247 8.84 -5.88 21.12
CA ASN A 247 7.74 -4.99 20.73
C ASN A 247 6.64 -4.95 21.80
N ALA A 248 6.31 -6.09 22.42
CA ALA A 248 5.40 -6.16 23.56
C ALA A 248 5.91 -5.29 24.72
N LEU A 249 7.20 -5.38 25.08
CA LEU A 249 7.78 -4.55 26.13
C LEU A 249 7.70 -3.07 25.76
N GLN A 250 7.97 -2.69 24.51
CA GLN A 250 7.81 -1.31 24.05
C GLN A 250 6.36 -0.81 24.23
N ALA A 251 5.36 -1.60 23.83
CA ALA A 251 3.96 -1.25 24.02
C ALA A 251 3.61 -1.03 25.51
N ALA A 252 4.07 -1.92 26.39
CA ALA A 252 3.86 -1.80 27.82
C ALA A 252 4.53 -0.53 28.41
N MET A 253 5.74 -0.20 27.96
CA MET A 253 6.46 0.99 28.41
C MET A 253 5.80 2.30 27.95
N GLU A 254 5.10 2.28 26.82
CA GLU A 254 4.24 3.39 26.37
C GLU A 254 2.90 3.44 27.11
N GLY A 255 2.58 2.45 27.95
CA GLY A 255 1.36 2.40 28.75
C GLY A 255 0.15 1.79 28.03
N TYR A 256 0.39 0.94 27.03
CA TYR A 256 -0.64 0.08 26.45
C TYR A 256 -0.72 -1.23 27.23
N GLU A 257 -1.94 -1.75 27.39
CA GLU A 257 -2.13 -3.12 27.88
C GLU A 257 -1.76 -4.11 26.76
N VAL A 258 -0.89 -5.06 27.06
CA VAL A 258 -0.48 -6.11 26.13
C VAL A 258 -1.18 -7.41 26.51
N THR A 259 -1.93 -7.97 25.58
CA THR A 259 -2.76 -9.17 25.80
C THR A 259 -2.86 -10.01 24.52
N THR A 260 -3.61 -11.11 24.54
CA THR A 260 -3.87 -11.93 23.34
C THR A 260 -5.18 -11.51 22.67
N MET A 261 -5.34 -11.85 21.38
CA MET A 261 -6.58 -11.54 20.66
C MET A 261 -7.79 -12.22 21.31
N GLU A 262 -7.63 -13.46 21.79
CA GLU A 262 -8.67 -14.23 22.47
C GLU A 262 -9.15 -13.57 23.76
N ALA A 263 -8.25 -12.90 24.49
CA ALA A 263 -8.61 -12.17 25.70
C ALA A 263 -9.26 -10.81 25.38
N ALA A 264 -8.85 -10.16 24.29
CA ALA A 264 -9.32 -8.82 23.93
C ALA A 264 -10.65 -8.81 23.15
N VAL A 265 -10.99 -9.89 22.44
CA VAL A 265 -12.08 -9.93 21.46
C VAL A 265 -13.48 -9.70 22.04
N ALA A 266 -13.72 -10.03 23.31
CA ALA A 266 -15.01 -9.78 23.93
C ALA A 266 -15.17 -8.32 24.39
N GLU A 267 -14.07 -7.57 24.55
CA GLU A 267 -14.08 -6.23 25.12
C GLU A 267 -13.98 -5.12 24.06
N ALA A 268 -13.33 -5.37 22.93
CA ALA A 268 -13.05 -4.31 21.97
C ALA A 268 -14.19 -3.96 21.02
N ASN A 269 -14.18 -2.71 20.58
CA ASN A 269 -15.11 -2.12 19.62
C ASN A 269 -14.49 -1.95 18.23
N ILE A 270 -13.16 -1.80 18.16
CA ILE A 270 -12.41 -1.59 16.93
C ILE A 270 -11.24 -2.57 16.91
N TYR A 271 -11.02 -3.23 15.79
CA TYR A 271 -9.95 -4.20 15.58
C TYR A 271 -9.14 -3.79 14.36
N VAL A 272 -7.84 -3.60 14.54
CA VAL A 272 -6.90 -3.20 13.49
C VAL A 272 -5.77 -4.22 13.41
N THR A 273 -5.60 -4.86 12.26
CA THR A 273 -4.48 -5.79 12.01
C THR A 273 -3.32 -5.07 11.33
N THR A 274 -2.09 -5.28 11.82
CA THR A 274 -0.86 -4.56 11.41
C THR A 274 0.36 -5.45 11.29
N THR A 275 0.17 -6.77 11.11
CA THR A 275 1.21 -7.77 11.34
C THR A 275 2.00 -8.16 10.11
N GLY A 276 1.44 -7.97 8.91
CA GLY A 276 1.96 -8.58 7.68
C GLY A 276 1.87 -10.10 7.67
N ASN A 277 1.05 -10.70 8.55
CA ASN A 277 0.93 -12.13 8.74
C ASN A 277 -0.54 -12.57 8.64
N ARG A 278 -0.76 -13.86 8.37
CA ARG A 278 -2.08 -14.42 8.12
C ARG A 278 -2.79 -14.86 9.40
N ASP A 279 -4.10 -14.99 9.31
CA ASP A 279 -4.95 -15.66 10.30
C ASP A 279 -4.92 -14.99 11.70
N ILE A 280 -4.83 -13.65 11.73
CA ILE A 280 -4.82 -12.85 12.97
C ILE A 280 -6.23 -12.70 13.54
N ILE A 281 -7.21 -12.41 12.68
CA ILE A 281 -8.63 -12.39 13.04
C ILE A 281 -9.34 -13.51 12.28
N THR A 282 -9.72 -14.55 13.01
CA THR A 282 -10.36 -15.75 12.47
C THR A 282 -11.87 -15.73 12.72
N GLY A 283 -12.60 -16.68 12.14
CA GLY A 283 -14.03 -16.89 12.44
C GLY A 283 -14.35 -17.06 13.93
N ALA A 284 -13.47 -17.73 14.69
CA ALA A 284 -13.64 -17.89 16.12
C ALA A 284 -13.56 -16.55 16.87
N HIS A 285 -12.70 -15.64 16.43
CA HIS A 285 -12.63 -14.29 16.99
C HIS A 285 -13.89 -13.49 16.62
N MET A 286 -14.26 -13.44 15.34
CA MET A 286 -15.42 -12.68 14.88
C MET A 286 -16.73 -13.11 15.55
N ALA A 287 -16.91 -14.40 15.85
CA ALA A 287 -18.08 -14.90 16.57
C ALA A 287 -18.20 -14.41 18.04
N ASN A 288 -17.12 -13.90 18.62
CA ASN A 288 -17.06 -13.40 20.00
C ASN A 288 -16.93 -11.88 20.09
N MET A 289 -16.98 -11.17 18.96
CA MET A 289 -16.94 -9.71 18.93
C MET A 289 -18.24 -9.09 19.45
N LYS A 290 -18.14 -7.85 19.94
CA LYS A 290 -19.32 -7.02 20.24
C LYS A 290 -20.12 -6.76 18.97
N GLU A 291 -21.44 -6.62 19.14
CA GLU A 291 -22.33 -6.11 18.09
C GLU A 291 -21.78 -4.77 17.55
N ASP A 292 -21.85 -4.59 16.22
CA ASP A 292 -21.31 -3.43 15.50
C ASP A 292 -19.80 -3.15 15.71
N ALA A 293 -19.02 -4.18 16.01
CA ALA A 293 -17.56 -4.07 16.01
C ALA A 293 -17.03 -3.67 14.62
N ILE A 294 -16.07 -2.74 14.60
CA ILE A 294 -15.36 -2.34 13.38
C ILE A 294 -14.10 -3.21 13.26
N VAL A 295 -13.94 -3.87 12.12
CA VAL A 295 -12.76 -4.69 11.82
C VAL A 295 -12.11 -4.15 10.56
N CYS A 296 -10.83 -3.80 10.62
CA CYS A 296 -10.07 -3.35 9.47
C CYS A 296 -8.63 -3.86 9.50
N ASN A 297 -8.00 -3.83 8.32
CA ASN A 297 -6.61 -4.18 8.11
C ASN A 297 -5.88 -2.99 7.52
N ILE A 298 -4.66 -2.74 8.00
CA ILE A 298 -3.73 -1.76 7.43
C ILE A 298 -2.35 -2.39 7.16
N GLY A 299 -2.23 -3.71 7.28
CA GLY A 299 -1.17 -4.45 6.62
C GLY A 299 -1.38 -4.52 5.11
N HIS A 300 -0.37 -5.02 4.39
CA HIS A 300 -0.36 -4.97 2.92
C HIS A 300 -1.41 -5.89 2.27
N PHE A 301 -1.55 -7.13 2.75
CA PHE A 301 -2.50 -8.11 2.22
C PHE A 301 -3.74 -8.28 3.09
N ASP A 302 -4.85 -8.70 2.49
CA ASP A 302 -6.14 -8.93 3.15
C ASP A 302 -6.19 -10.22 4.01
N ILE A 303 -5.16 -11.06 3.91
CA ILE A 303 -5.04 -12.36 4.58
C ILE A 303 -4.90 -12.30 6.12
N GLU A 304 -4.72 -11.11 6.70
CA GLU A 304 -4.70 -10.96 8.16
C GLU A 304 -6.08 -11.27 8.79
N ILE A 305 -7.15 -11.10 8.01
CA ILE A 305 -8.54 -11.29 8.43
C ILE A 305 -9.17 -12.38 7.57
N ASP A 306 -9.86 -13.35 8.20
CA ASP A 306 -10.58 -14.41 7.49
C ASP A 306 -11.92 -13.93 6.90
N VAL A 307 -11.85 -13.03 5.91
CA VAL A 307 -13.02 -12.49 5.20
C VAL A 307 -13.78 -13.59 4.45
N ALA A 308 -13.08 -14.66 4.03
CA ALA A 308 -13.69 -15.82 3.39
C ALA A 308 -14.69 -16.51 4.33
N TRP A 309 -14.29 -16.79 5.57
CA TRP A 309 -15.19 -17.31 6.59
C TRP A 309 -16.37 -16.39 6.84
N LEU A 310 -16.15 -15.08 6.91
CA LEU A 310 -17.22 -14.10 7.13
C LEU A 310 -18.26 -14.18 5.99
N LYS A 311 -17.82 -14.17 4.73
CA LYS A 311 -18.70 -14.28 3.55
C LYS A 311 -19.48 -15.59 3.52
N SER A 312 -18.89 -16.70 3.98
CA SER A 312 -19.54 -18.02 3.98
C SER A 312 -20.50 -18.24 5.16
N ASN A 313 -20.30 -17.58 6.30
CA ASN A 313 -21.06 -17.85 7.53
C ASN A 313 -22.04 -16.73 7.92
N ALA A 314 -21.83 -15.50 7.43
CA ALA A 314 -22.77 -14.41 7.67
C ALA A 314 -24.13 -14.70 7.00
N LYS A 315 -25.21 -14.43 7.73
CA LYS A 315 -26.58 -14.60 7.19
C LYS A 315 -26.90 -13.62 6.08
N SER A 316 -26.27 -12.45 6.10
CA SER A 316 -26.44 -11.39 5.12
C SER A 316 -25.19 -10.50 5.07
N HIS A 317 -25.01 -9.82 3.93
CA HIS A 317 -24.00 -8.79 3.74
C HIS A 317 -24.71 -7.55 3.19
N VAL A 318 -24.58 -6.43 3.90
CA VAL A 318 -25.19 -5.15 3.53
C VAL A 318 -24.07 -4.15 3.30
N ASN A 319 -23.93 -3.69 2.06
CA ASN A 319 -23.02 -2.59 1.74
C ASN A 319 -23.64 -1.27 2.20
N ILE A 320 -22.99 -0.56 3.12
CA ILE A 320 -23.48 0.71 3.67
C ILE A 320 -23.17 1.89 2.75
N LYS A 321 -21.98 1.89 2.15
CA LYS A 321 -21.53 2.87 1.14
C LYS A 321 -20.41 2.28 0.28
N PRO A 322 -20.15 2.84 -0.92
CA PRO A 322 -18.98 2.49 -1.72
C PRO A 322 -17.68 2.67 -0.91
N GLY A 323 -16.78 1.70 -1.02
CA GLY A 323 -15.44 1.73 -0.42
C GLY A 323 -14.40 2.39 -1.31
#